data_AF-A0A960JZI5-F1
#
_entry.id   AF-A0A960JZI5-F1
#
_cell.length_a   1.000
_cell.length_b   1.000
_cell.length_c   1.000
_cell.angle_alpha   90.00
_cell.angle_beta   90.00
_cell.angle_gamma   90.00
#
_symmetry.space_group_name_H-M   'P 1'
#
loop_
_entity.id
_entity.type
_entity.pdbx_description
1 polymer ?
#
loop_
_entity_poly.entity_id
_entity_poly.type
_entity_poly.pdbx_seq_one_letter_code
_entity_poly.pdbx_strand_id
1 'polypeptide(L)'
;MSMGIEGERRAEIDRLFEQALGLNGEDRASFLDALREQDRELAEAVEELLALGGEEDERLRPTRILGGPLWSELAGEAPPLPAGLRDGETLGPYQVLRELGRGGMAVVYLARRADGAFDQQVALKLLRPGAVAEDSLRRFEQERQILAGLAHPAIARLLDGGVDEKGRPFIALEHVEGKPIDAYCNEHRLSLEDRLKLFRSVAEAVSYAHEQGVIHRDLKPS
;
A
#
# COMPACT_ATOMS: atom_id res chain seq x y z
N MET A 1 -1.24 23.35 -25.87
CA MET A 1 -0.45 22.10 -25.90
C MET A 1 0.70 22.14 -24.88
N SER A 2 0.43 22.43 -23.59
CA SER A 2 1.48 22.59 -22.57
C SER A 2 1.31 21.71 -21.32
N MET A 3 0.14 21.14 -21.09
CA MET A 3 -0.17 20.33 -19.88
C MET A 3 0.46 18.91 -19.88
N GLY A 4 0.90 18.40 -21.04
CA GLY A 4 1.48 17.05 -21.13
C GLY A 4 2.92 16.99 -20.61
N ILE A 5 3.72 18.02 -20.92
CA ILE A 5 5.14 18.08 -20.57
C ILE A 5 5.32 18.29 -19.06
N GLU A 6 4.48 19.11 -18.41
CA GLU A 6 4.51 19.33 -16.96
C GLU A 6 4.14 18.07 -16.15
N GLY A 7 3.19 17.26 -16.66
CA GLY A 7 2.79 16.01 -16.01
C GLY A 7 3.85 14.90 -16.10
N GLU A 8 4.49 14.76 -17.26
CA GLU A 8 5.60 13.82 -17.46
C GLU A 8 6.81 14.19 -16.59
N ARG A 9 7.14 15.49 -16.53
CA ARG A 9 8.21 16.03 -15.68
C ARG A 9 7.93 15.79 -14.20
N ARG A 10 6.68 15.96 -13.75
CA ARG A 10 6.30 15.69 -12.35
C ARG A 10 6.43 14.20 -12.00
N ALA A 11 5.98 13.31 -12.87
CA ALA A 11 6.10 11.86 -12.67
C ALA A 11 7.57 11.39 -12.65
N GLU A 12 8.45 12.08 -13.38
CA GLU A 12 9.89 11.85 -13.36
C GLU A 12 10.54 12.32 -12.05
N ILE A 13 10.18 13.50 -11.55
CA ILE A 13 10.61 14.00 -10.24
C ILE A 13 10.20 13.02 -9.13
N ASP A 14 8.93 12.59 -9.12
CA ASP A 14 8.43 11.66 -8.10
C ASP A 14 9.20 10.32 -8.13
N ARG A 15 9.51 9.80 -9.33
CA ARG A 15 10.30 8.57 -9.50
C ARG A 15 11.73 8.72 -8.98
N LEU A 16 12.40 9.83 -9.32
CA LEU A 16 13.77 10.11 -8.92
C LEU A 16 13.88 10.38 -7.41
N PHE A 17 12.87 11.03 -6.84
CA PHE A 17 12.74 11.23 -5.40
C PHE A 17 12.59 9.90 -4.65
N GLU A 18 11.68 9.03 -5.08
CA GLU A 18 11.52 7.69 -4.51
C GLU A 18 12.82 6.86 -4.61
N GLN A 19 13.53 6.98 -5.74
CA GLN A 19 14.84 6.34 -5.92
C GLN A 19 15.88 6.90 -4.92
N ALA A 20 15.97 8.22 -4.76
CA ALA A 20 16.91 8.86 -3.84
C ALA A 20 16.62 8.51 -2.38
N LEU A 21 15.34 8.43 -1.98
CA LEU A 21 14.92 8.00 -0.65
C LEU A 21 15.38 6.57 -0.32
N GLY A 22 15.43 5.70 -1.33
CA GLY A 22 15.84 4.31 -1.22
C GLY A 22 17.35 4.05 -1.21
N LEU A 23 18.17 5.10 -1.19
CA LEU A 23 19.63 5.05 -1.10
C LEU A 23 20.11 5.57 0.26
N ASN A 24 21.20 4.99 0.78
CA ASN A 24 21.90 5.46 1.97
C ASN A 24 22.63 6.80 1.72
N GLY A 25 23.20 7.41 2.75
CA GLY A 25 23.79 8.75 2.66
C GLY A 25 24.88 8.93 1.59
N GLU A 26 25.77 7.95 1.40
CA GLU A 26 26.86 8.02 0.41
C GLU A 26 26.36 7.73 -1.01
N ASP A 27 25.50 6.72 -1.17
CA ASP A 27 24.91 6.36 -2.45
C ASP A 27 23.93 7.43 -2.95
N ARG A 28 23.20 8.07 -2.03
CA ARG A 28 22.28 9.17 -2.33
C ARG A 28 23.04 10.40 -2.81
N ALA A 29 24.15 10.75 -2.15
CA ALA A 29 25.00 11.87 -2.58
C ALA A 29 25.55 11.62 -3.99
N SER A 30 26.07 10.41 -4.23
CA SER A 30 26.59 10.00 -5.55
C SER A 30 25.51 9.99 -6.64
N PHE A 31 24.29 9.57 -6.30
CA PHE A 31 23.14 9.60 -7.20
C PHE A 31 22.71 11.02 -7.55
N LEU A 32 22.64 11.93 -6.57
CA LEU A 32 22.29 13.33 -6.79
C LEU A 32 23.36 14.06 -7.59
N ASP A 33 24.63 13.75 -7.40
CA ASP A 33 25.73 14.29 -8.21
C ASP A 33 25.62 13.83 -9.67
N ALA A 34 25.37 12.54 -9.91
CA ALA A 34 25.16 12.00 -11.25
C ALA A 34 23.91 12.57 -11.93
N LEU A 35 22.83 12.77 -11.15
CA LEU A 35 21.60 13.41 -11.65
C LEU A 35 21.84 14.88 -11.99
N ARG A 36 22.60 15.60 -11.17
CA ARG A 36 22.95 17.01 -11.39
C ARG A 36 23.78 17.22 -12.65
N GLU A 37 24.64 16.26 -13.01
CA GLU A 37 25.37 16.26 -14.27
C GLU A 37 24.47 16.06 -15.50
N GLN A 38 23.36 15.34 -15.36
CA GLN A 38 22.42 15.05 -16.45
C GLN A 38 21.34 16.12 -16.59
N ASP A 39 20.74 16.52 -15.46
CA ASP A 39 19.65 17.48 -15.39
C ASP A 39 19.63 18.17 -14.02
N ARG A 40 20.16 19.40 -14.00
CA ARG A 40 20.30 20.19 -12.79
C ARG A 40 18.96 20.57 -12.15
N GLU A 41 17.94 20.86 -12.96
CA GLU A 41 16.62 21.25 -12.44
C GLU A 41 15.92 20.07 -11.76
N LEU A 42 16.06 18.85 -12.31
CA LEU A 42 15.54 17.63 -11.67
C LEU A 42 16.27 17.33 -10.36
N ALA A 43 17.60 17.48 -10.34
CA ALA A 43 18.39 17.28 -9.12
C ALA A 43 17.97 18.26 -8.01
N GLU A 44 17.84 19.56 -8.33
CA GLU A 44 17.42 20.59 -7.37
C GLU A 44 16.00 20.30 -6.83
N ALA A 45 15.05 19.92 -7.69
CA ALA A 45 13.69 19.57 -7.26
C ALA A 45 13.64 18.34 -6.33
N VAL A 46 14.45 17.32 -6.60
CA VAL A 46 14.56 16.12 -5.75
C VAL A 46 15.21 16.47 -4.41
N GLU A 47 16.25 17.30 -4.40
CA GLU A 47 16.91 17.77 -3.18
C GLU A 47 15.99 18.59 -2.28
N GLU A 48 15.15 19.46 -2.85
CA GLU A 48 14.13 20.20 -2.11
C GLU A 48 13.13 19.25 -1.43
N LEU A 49 12.64 18.23 -2.16
CA LEU A 49 11.73 17.23 -1.59
C LEU A 49 12.39 16.40 -0.47
N LEU A 50 13.67 16.06 -0.62
CA LEU A 50 14.44 15.35 0.42
C LEU A 50 14.65 16.22 1.67
N ALA A 51 14.92 17.51 1.50
CA ALA A 51 15.08 18.46 2.60
C ALA A 51 13.78 18.63 3.41
N LEU A 52 12.63 18.66 2.72
CA LEU A 52 11.30 18.71 3.35
C LEU A 52 10.98 17.44 4.17
N GLY A 53 11.59 16.30 3.84
CA GLY A 53 11.50 15.07 4.62
C GLY A 53 12.50 14.96 5.78
N GLY A 54 13.43 15.90 5.91
CA GLY A 54 14.57 15.86 6.84
C GLY A 54 14.41 16.60 8.16
N GLU A 55 13.41 17.47 8.32
CA GLU A 55 13.07 18.06 9.61
C GLU A 55 12.05 17.17 10.34
N GLU A 56 12.57 16.24 11.14
CA GLU A 56 11.78 15.44 12.06
C GLU A 56 11.19 16.32 13.17
N ASP A 57 10.04 16.95 12.92
CA ASP A 57 9.19 17.42 14.02
C ASP A 57 8.62 16.17 14.71
N GLU A 58 9.14 15.82 15.89
CA GLU A 58 8.65 14.71 16.73
C GLU A 58 7.13 14.76 16.96
N ARG A 59 6.50 15.93 16.81
CA ARG A 59 5.05 16.14 16.94
C ARG A 59 4.24 15.64 15.75
N LEU A 60 4.86 15.51 14.58
CA LEU A 60 4.24 15.06 13.33
C LEU A 60 4.55 13.60 13.00
N ARG A 61 5.28 12.89 13.87
CA ARG A 61 5.50 11.46 13.71
C ARG A 61 4.16 10.73 13.85
N PRO A 62 3.61 10.16 12.77
CA PRO A 62 2.39 9.38 12.90
C PRO A 62 2.63 8.23 13.86
N THR A 63 1.72 8.05 14.80
CA THR A 63 1.78 6.93 15.74
C THR A 63 1.71 5.60 14.98
N ARG A 64 1.06 5.57 13.80
CA ARG A 64 0.87 4.40 12.96
C ARG A 64 0.86 4.75 11.46
N ILE A 65 1.45 3.88 10.63
CA ILE A 65 1.52 4.05 9.17
C ILE A 65 0.88 2.84 8.48
N LEU A 66 -0.04 3.09 7.56
CA LEU A 66 -0.73 2.05 6.81
C LEU A 66 -0.33 2.11 5.33
N GLY A 67 0.58 1.25 4.87
CA GLY A 67 0.85 1.10 3.43
C GLY A 67 1.89 2.06 2.81
N GLY A 68 2.78 2.68 3.60
CA GLY A 68 3.78 3.62 3.06
C GLY A 68 4.92 2.99 2.23
N PRO A 69 5.56 3.78 1.34
CA PRO A 69 6.73 3.37 0.58
C PRO A 69 8.00 3.44 1.43
N LEU A 70 8.64 2.30 1.63
CA LEU A 70 10.04 2.19 2.05
C LEU A 70 10.50 0.81 1.55
N TRP A 71 10.66 0.68 0.22
CA TRP A 71 10.65 -0.60 -0.51
C TRP A 71 11.97 -1.04 -1.16
N SER A 72 13.15 -0.49 -0.83
CA SER A 72 14.40 -0.93 -1.50
C SER A 72 15.52 -1.48 -0.62
N GLU A 73 15.58 -1.22 0.70
CA GLU A 73 16.87 -1.39 1.40
C GLU A 73 17.09 -2.69 2.22
N LEU A 74 16.11 -3.57 2.44
CA LEU A 74 16.25 -4.56 3.53
C LEU A 74 15.84 -6.00 3.19
N ALA A 75 16.12 -6.49 1.98
CA ALA A 75 15.95 -7.91 1.64
C ALA A 75 17.07 -8.78 2.25
N GLY A 76 16.85 -9.28 3.48
CA GLY A 76 17.63 -10.36 4.10
C GLY A 76 16.96 -11.74 3.92
N GLU A 77 17.77 -12.79 3.77
CA GLU A 77 17.34 -14.15 3.39
C GLU A 77 16.61 -14.90 4.52
N ALA A 78 15.35 -15.29 4.23
CA ALA A 78 14.56 -16.27 4.96
C ALA A 78 14.11 -17.38 3.99
N PRO A 79 13.82 -18.62 4.46
CA PRO A 79 13.54 -19.76 3.60
C PRO A 79 12.36 -19.51 2.63
N PRO A 80 12.40 -20.06 1.40
CA PRO A 80 11.43 -19.74 0.37
C PRO A 80 10.06 -20.35 0.67
N LEU A 81 9.05 -19.49 0.85
CA LEU A 81 7.64 -19.85 0.76
C LEU A 81 7.23 -20.00 -0.75
N PRO A 82 6.15 -20.70 -1.10
CA PRO A 82 5.71 -20.86 -2.50
C PRO A 82 5.18 -19.54 -3.11
N ALA A 83 5.48 -19.27 -4.40
CA ALA A 83 5.31 -18.01 -5.16
C ALA A 83 3.90 -17.36 -5.23
N GLY A 84 2.91 -17.99 -4.61
CA GLY A 84 1.50 -17.62 -4.55
C GLY A 84 0.67 -18.85 -4.18
N LEU A 85 -0.60 -18.62 -3.83
CA LEU A 85 -1.57 -19.70 -3.62
C LEU A 85 -2.26 -20.02 -4.93
N ARG A 86 -2.60 -21.30 -5.14
CA ARG A 86 -3.42 -21.73 -6.28
C ARG A 86 -4.90 -21.72 -5.91
N ASP A 87 -5.77 -21.61 -6.92
CA ASP A 87 -7.21 -21.79 -6.76
C ASP A 87 -7.49 -23.15 -6.10
N GLY A 88 -8.32 -23.15 -5.06
CA GLY A 88 -8.65 -24.31 -4.25
C GLY A 88 -7.67 -24.61 -3.11
N GLU A 89 -6.49 -23.97 -3.05
CA GLU A 89 -5.54 -24.10 -1.93
C GLU A 89 -6.11 -23.42 -0.67
N THR A 90 -5.78 -23.96 0.50
CA THR A 90 -6.18 -23.42 1.79
C THR A 90 -5.08 -22.59 2.46
N LEU A 91 -5.50 -21.54 3.16
CA LEU A 91 -4.70 -20.70 4.03
C LEU A 91 -5.50 -20.43 5.31
N GLY A 92 -5.09 -21.06 6.40
CA GLY A 92 -5.91 -21.08 7.62
C GLY A 92 -7.30 -21.63 7.34
N PRO A 93 -8.39 -20.99 7.81
CA PRO A 93 -9.76 -21.44 7.57
C PRO A 93 -10.31 -21.03 6.19
N TYR A 94 -9.48 -20.48 5.29
CA TYR A 94 -9.92 -19.95 4.00
C TYR A 94 -9.46 -20.81 2.84
N GLN A 95 -10.34 -21.02 1.86
CA GLN A 95 -10.03 -21.61 0.56
C GLN A 95 -9.94 -20.52 -0.50
N VAL A 96 -8.84 -20.47 -1.23
CA VAL A 96 -8.60 -19.50 -2.31
C VAL A 96 -9.52 -19.79 -3.50
N LEU A 97 -10.13 -18.74 -4.03
CA LEU A 97 -10.97 -18.79 -5.22
C LEU A 97 -10.26 -18.23 -6.46
N ARG A 98 -9.61 -17.07 -6.34
CA ARG A 98 -8.79 -16.44 -7.40
C ARG A 98 -7.92 -15.30 -6.85
N GLU A 99 -6.90 -14.88 -7.59
CA GLU A 99 -6.14 -13.66 -7.30
C GLU A 99 -6.99 -12.40 -7.59
N LEU A 100 -6.95 -11.40 -6.68
CA LEU A 100 -7.54 -10.07 -6.87
C LEU A 100 -6.48 -9.05 -7.30
N GLY A 101 -5.27 -9.16 -6.78
CA GLY A 101 -4.17 -8.28 -7.13
C GLY A 101 -2.88 -8.64 -6.41
N ARG A 102 -1.78 -8.09 -6.93
CA ARG A 102 -0.42 -8.37 -6.44
C ARG A 102 0.37 -7.08 -6.34
N GLY A 103 0.93 -6.84 -5.15
CA GLY A 103 1.85 -5.74 -4.88
C GLY A 103 3.27 -6.23 -4.55
N GLY A 104 4.13 -5.32 -4.11
CA GLY A 104 5.53 -5.58 -3.75
C GLY A 104 5.73 -6.46 -2.50
N MET A 105 4.83 -6.40 -1.53
CA MET A 105 4.92 -7.22 -0.32
C MET A 105 3.97 -8.39 -0.26
N ALA A 106 2.79 -8.24 -0.87
CA ALA A 106 1.67 -9.13 -0.62
C ALA A 106 0.90 -9.43 -1.90
N VAL A 107 0.20 -10.55 -1.87
CA VAL A 107 -0.84 -10.89 -2.85
C VAL A 107 -2.17 -10.89 -2.12
N VAL A 108 -3.19 -10.36 -2.78
CA VAL A 108 -4.57 -10.38 -2.28
C VAL A 108 -5.37 -11.35 -3.13
N TYR A 109 -6.05 -12.29 -2.47
CA TYR A 109 -6.90 -13.28 -3.11
C TYR A 109 -8.35 -13.05 -2.72
N LEU A 110 -9.27 -13.37 -3.63
CA LEU A 110 -10.63 -13.67 -3.24
C LEU A 110 -10.60 -15.08 -2.66
N ALA A 111 -11.08 -15.22 -1.43
CA ALA A 111 -11.18 -16.51 -0.76
C ALA A 111 -12.55 -16.66 -0.11
N ARG A 112 -12.94 -17.89 0.18
CA ARG A 112 -14.12 -18.19 0.99
C ARG A 112 -13.72 -18.90 2.27
N ARG A 113 -14.44 -18.64 3.36
CA ARG A 113 -14.28 -19.44 4.57
C ARG A 113 -14.74 -20.89 4.29
N ALA A 114 -13.94 -21.85 4.74
CA ALA A 114 -14.07 -23.28 4.43
C ALA A 114 -14.07 -24.16 5.69
N ASP A 115 -14.21 -23.57 6.88
CA ASP A 115 -14.31 -24.27 8.17
C ASP A 115 -15.70 -24.88 8.44
N GLY A 116 -16.65 -24.69 7.53
CA GLY A 116 -18.01 -25.20 7.63
C GLY A 116 -18.93 -24.43 8.58
N ALA A 117 -18.47 -23.31 9.16
CA ALA A 117 -19.27 -22.52 10.10
C ALA A 117 -20.28 -21.62 9.38
N PHE A 118 -19.85 -20.91 8.34
CA PHE A 118 -20.68 -19.98 7.57
C PHE A 118 -20.05 -19.67 6.20
N ASP A 119 -20.88 -19.32 5.22
CA ASP A 119 -20.43 -18.89 3.89
C ASP A 119 -20.10 -17.39 3.91
N GLN A 120 -18.82 -17.07 3.76
CA GLN A 120 -18.33 -15.70 3.71
C GLN A 120 -17.15 -15.61 2.76
N GLN A 121 -17.23 -14.70 1.80
CA GLN A 121 -16.11 -14.32 0.95
C GLN A 121 -15.30 -13.19 1.59
N VAL A 122 -13.97 -13.24 1.41
CA VAL A 122 -13.01 -12.30 1.98
C VAL A 122 -11.96 -11.90 0.96
N ALA A 123 -11.41 -10.70 1.13
CA ALA A 123 -10.16 -10.30 0.51
C ALA A 123 -9.01 -10.76 1.41
N LEU A 124 -8.35 -11.85 1.02
CA LEU A 124 -7.31 -12.52 1.78
C LEU A 124 -5.92 -12.03 1.36
N LYS A 125 -5.32 -11.18 2.17
CA LYS A 125 -3.96 -10.66 1.96
C LYS A 125 -2.94 -11.61 2.58
N LEU A 126 -1.98 -12.04 1.76
CA LEU A 126 -0.87 -12.93 2.15
C LEU A 126 0.46 -12.27 1.80
N LEU A 127 1.42 -12.28 2.72
CA LEU A 127 2.80 -11.85 2.43
C LEU A 127 3.46 -12.75 1.37
N ARG A 128 4.16 -12.13 0.42
CA ARG A 128 4.90 -12.82 -0.63
C ARG A 128 6.13 -13.54 -0.05
N PRO A 129 6.47 -14.72 -0.61
CA PRO A 129 7.78 -15.30 -0.38
C PRO A 129 8.90 -14.37 -0.84
N GLY A 130 10.00 -14.34 -0.10
CA GLY A 130 11.15 -13.47 -0.40
C GLY A 130 10.98 -12.02 0.06
N ALA A 131 9.78 -11.60 0.47
CA ALA A 131 9.58 -10.36 1.22
C ALA A 131 9.82 -10.54 2.73
N VAL A 132 10.19 -11.75 3.17
CA VAL A 132 10.26 -12.19 4.58
C VAL A 132 11.57 -11.72 5.25
N ALA A 133 11.87 -10.43 5.14
CA ALA A 133 12.71 -9.76 6.11
C ALA A 133 11.89 -9.57 7.40
N GLU A 134 12.55 -9.58 8.57
CA GLU A 134 11.92 -9.39 9.88
C GLU A 134 11.03 -8.12 9.92
N ASP A 135 11.45 -7.10 9.18
CA ASP A 135 10.72 -5.83 9.06
C ASP A 135 9.40 -5.94 8.29
N SER A 136 9.32 -6.77 7.24
CA SER A 136 8.05 -6.96 6.52
C SER A 136 7.02 -7.68 7.36
N LEU A 137 7.46 -8.67 8.17
CA LEU A 137 6.60 -9.35 9.14
C LEU A 137 6.10 -8.37 10.20
N ARG A 138 7.01 -7.55 10.76
CA ARG A 138 6.66 -6.51 11.73
C ARG A 138 5.65 -5.51 11.16
N ARG A 139 5.84 -5.05 9.92
CA ARG A 139 4.93 -4.13 9.22
C ARG A 139 3.58 -4.77 8.94
N PHE A 140 3.55 -6.03 8.55
CA PHE A 140 2.29 -6.76 8.32
C PHE A 140 1.49 -6.93 9.60
N GLU A 141 2.17 -7.22 10.71
CA GLU A 141 1.55 -7.30 12.03
C GLU A 141 1.06 -5.92 12.52
N GLN A 142 1.84 -4.84 12.27
CA GLN A 142 1.40 -3.47 12.52
C GLN A 142 0.15 -3.12 11.69
N GLU A 143 0.13 -3.47 10.41
CA GLU A 143 -1.03 -3.28 9.53
C GLU A 143 -2.27 -3.99 10.08
N ARG A 144 -2.13 -5.26 10.48
CA ARG A 144 -3.21 -6.02 11.13
C ARG A 144 -3.73 -5.29 12.37
N GLN A 145 -2.84 -4.79 13.24
CA GLN A 145 -3.22 -4.10 14.46
C GLN A 145 -3.84 -2.72 14.21
N ILE A 146 -3.40 -2.01 13.17
CA ILE A 146 -4.02 -0.76 12.72
C ILE A 146 -5.45 -1.03 12.28
N LEU A 147 -5.63 -1.99 11.36
CA LEU A 147 -6.94 -2.34 10.80
C LEU A 147 -7.91 -2.85 11.88
N ALA A 148 -7.41 -3.54 12.91
CA ALA A 148 -8.21 -3.97 14.06
C ALA A 148 -8.81 -2.79 14.86
N GLY A 149 -8.18 -1.61 14.82
CA GLY A 149 -8.64 -0.41 15.49
C GLY A 149 -9.54 0.50 14.65
N LEU A 150 -9.71 0.21 13.35
CA LEU A 150 -10.50 1.06 12.45
C LEU A 150 -11.89 0.45 12.23
N ALA A 151 -12.92 1.27 12.47
CA ALA A 151 -14.32 0.93 12.26
C ALA A 151 -15.03 2.10 11.58
N HIS A 152 -15.08 2.06 10.24
CA HIS A 152 -15.73 3.09 9.42
C HIS A 152 -16.37 2.43 8.19
N PRO A 153 -17.60 2.82 7.77
CA PRO A 153 -18.30 2.17 6.66
C PRO A 153 -17.59 2.25 5.30
N ALA A 154 -16.70 3.23 5.13
CA ALA A 154 -15.90 3.38 3.91
C ALA A 154 -14.45 2.85 4.04
N ILE A 155 -14.15 2.08 5.09
CA ILE A 155 -12.86 1.38 5.27
C ILE A 155 -13.16 -0.11 5.38
N ALA A 156 -12.55 -0.93 4.53
CA ALA A 156 -12.75 -2.38 4.55
C ALA A 156 -12.40 -2.94 5.93
N ARG A 157 -13.36 -3.64 6.54
CA ARG A 157 -13.21 -4.11 7.92
C ARG A 157 -12.26 -5.31 8.01
N LEU A 158 -11.42 -5.33 9.04
CA LEU A 158 -10.70 -6.54 9.44
C LEU A 158 -11.69 -7.59 9.94
N LEU A 159 -11.75 -8.73 9.26
CA LEU A 159 -12.61 -9.86 9.65
C LEU A 159 -11.83 -10.88 10.49
N ASP A 160 -10.58 -11.13 10.11
CA ASP A 160 -9.73 -12.14 10.72
C ASP A 160 -8.25 -11.88 10.38
N GLY A 161 -7.34 -12.56 11.07
CA GLY A 161 -5.92 -12.55 10.75
C GLY A 161 -5.17 -13.54 11.61
N GLY A 162 -4.10 -14.11 11.07
CA GLY A 162 -3.35 -15.13 11.78
C GLY A 162 -2.17 -15.66 10.97
N VAL A 163 -1.68 -16.81 11.40
CA VAL A 163 -0.59 -17.56 10.75
C VAL A 163 -1.11 -18.96 10.48
N ASP A 164 -0.95 -19.47 9.27
CA ASP A 164 -1.36 -20.82 8.94
C ASP A 164 -0.39 -21.89 9.47
N GLU A 165 -0.74 -23.16 9.29
CA GLU A 165 0.07 -24.31 9.71
C GLU A 165 1.47 -24.36 9.07
N LYS A 166 1.67 -23.64 7.96
CA LYS A 166 2.94 -23.52 7.23
C LYS A 166 3.72 -22.25 7.62
N GLY A 167 3.28 -21.51 8.63
CA GLY A 167 3.95 -20.29 9.09
C GLY A 167 3.66 -19.06 8.22
N ARG A 168 2.63 -19.10 7.36
CA ARG A 168 2.29 -18.00 6.44
C ARG A 168 1.32 -17.02 7.11
N PRO A 169 1.73 -15.77 7.37
CA PRO A 169 0.86 -14.76 7.97
C PRO A 169 -0.16 -14.25 6.94
N PHE A 170 -1.40 -14.04 7.38
CA PHE A 170 -2.49 -13.55 6.54
C PHE A 170 -3.38 -12.56 7.28
N ILE A 171 -4.05 -11.72 6.50
CA ILE A 171 -5.10 -10.80 6.93
C ILE A 171 -6.33 -11.07 6.06
N ALA A 172 -7.49 -11.29 6.67
CA ALA A 172 -8.76 -11.40 5.97
C ALA A 172 -9.56 -10.11 6.16
N LEU A 173 -9.81 -9.42 5.06
CA LEU A 173 -10.61 -8.20 5.02
C LEU A 173 -11.97 -8.47 4.38
N GLU A 174 -12.91 -7.59 4.67
CA GLU A 174 -14.16 -7.50 3.92
C GLU A 174 -13.88 -7.42 2.41
N HIS A 175 -14.53 -8.31 1.66
CA HIS A 175 -14.51 -8.25 0.20
C HIS A 175 -15.56 -7.24 -0.27
N VAL A 176 -15.09 -6.16 -0.91
CA VAL A 176 -15.97 -5.15 -1.49
C VAL A 176 -16.26 -5.52 -2.95
N GLU A 177 -17.50 -5.93 -3.20
CA GLU A 177 -18.00 -6.16 -4.56
C GLU A 177 -18.27 -4.82 -5.25
N GLY A 178 -17.23 -4.27 -5.90
CA GLY A 178 -17.30 -2.96 -6.52
C GLY A 178 -16.29 -2.76 -7.65
N LYS A 179 -16.22 -1.52 -8.13
CA LYS A 179 -15.24 -1.07 -9.12
C LYS A 179 -14.34 0.01 -8.50
N PRO A 180 -13.09 0.13 -8.96
CA PRO A 180 -12.26 1.30 -8.67
C PRO A 180 -13.04 2.59 -8.90
N ILE A 181 -12.89 3.54 -7.99
CA ILE A 181 -13.74 4.75 -7.93
C ILE A 181 -13.63 5.60 -9.21
N ASP A 182 -12.44 5.65 -9.79
CA ASP A 182 -12.13 6.33 -11.04
C ASP A 182 -12.79 5.64 -12.25
N ALA A 183 -12.72 4.30 -12.30
CA ALA A 183 -13.38 3.49 -13.32
C ALA A 183 -14.91 3.66 -13.26
N TYR A 184 -15.50 3.62 -12.07
CA TYR A 184 -16.93 3.87 -11.85
C TYR A 184 -17.33 5.27 -12.33
N CYS A 185 -16.57 6.30 -11.95
CA CYS A 185 -16.82 7.67 -12.38
C CYS A 185 -16.80 7.84 -13.90
N ASN A 186 -15.89 7.14 -14.58
CA ASN A 186 -15.70 7.23 -16.03
C ASN A 186 -16.78 6.44 -16.79
N GLU A 187 -17.09 5.22 -16.36
CA GLU A 187 -18.11 4.38 -16.98
C GLU A 187 -19.51 5.02 -16.93
N HIS A 188 -19.87 5.57 -15.78
CA HIS A 188 -21.17 6.23 -15.60
C HIS A 188 -21.19 7.68 -16.08
N ARG A 189 -20.08 8.21 -16.61
CA ARG A 189 -19.93 9.60 -17.06
C ARG A 189 -20.43 10.59 -16.01
N LEU A 190 -20.03 10.37 -14.75
CA LEU A 190 -20.52 11.18 -13.63
C LEU A 190 -20.15 12.65 -13.83
N SER A 191 -21.09 13.51 -13.43
CA SER A 191 -20.88 14.96 -13.36
C SER A 191 -19.75 15.29 -12.38
N LEU A 192 -19.17 16.48 -12.51
CA LEU A 192 -18.18 16.95 -11.53
C LEU A 192 -18.77 16.95 -10.11
N GLU A 193 -20.03 17.34 -9.96
CA GLU A 193 -20.72 17.35 -8.68
C GLU A 193 -20.79 15.94 -8.05
N ASP A 194 -21.15 14.93 -8.84
CA ASP A 194 -21.26 13.55 -8.33
C ASP A 194 -19.90 12.92 -8.03
N ARG A 195 -18.87 13.28 -8.80
CA ARG A 195 -17.48 12.91 -8.48
C ARG A 195 -17.03 13.53 -7.15
N LEU A 196 -17.39 14.79 -6.88
CA LEU A 196 -17.08 15.46 -5.61
C LEU A 196 -17.83 14.85 -4.43
N LYS A 197 -19.06 14.36 -4.62
CA LYS A 197 -19.78 13.60 -3.57
C LYS A 197 -19.02 12.33 -3.18
N LEU A 198 -18.53 11.57 -4.16
CA LEU A 198 -17.72 10.38 -3.92
C LEU A 198 -16.37 10.72 -3.26
N PHE A 199 -15.69 11.76 -3.75
CA PHE A 199 -14.43 12.24 -3.16
C PHE A 199 -14.60 12.66 -1.70
N ARG A 200 -15.71 13.32 -1.37
CA ARG A 200 -16.03 13.69 0.01
C ARG A 200 -16.14 12.45 0.91
N SER A 201 -16.81 11.39 0.47
CA SER A 201 -16.89 10.14 1.25
C SER A 201 -15.51 9.50 1.50
N VAL A 202 -14.61 9.58 0.51
CA VAL A 202 -13.21 9.14 0.68
C VAL A 202 -12.49 10.03 1.69
N ALA A 203 -12.64 11.35 1.59
CA ALA A 203 -12.01 12.31 2.51
C ALA A 203 -12.51 12.13 3.96
N GLU A 204 -13.79 11.82 4.16
CA GLU A 204 -14.36 11.50 5.47
C GLU A 204 -13.69 10.24 6.07
N ALA A 205 -13.47 9.19 5.27
CA ALA A 205 -12.76 7.99 5.71
C ALA A 205 -11.29 8.26 6.06
N VAL A 206 -10.61 9.07 5.27
CA VAL A 206 -9.22 9.49 5.52
C VAL A 206 -9.12 10.35 6.77
N SER A 207 -10.04 11.29 6.97
CA SER A 207 -10.12 12.11 8.18
C SER A 207 -10.29 11.25 9.42
N TYR A 208 -11.21 10.27 9.37
CA TYR A 208 -11.39 9.30 10.44
C TYR A 208 -10.08 8.55 10.77
N ALA A 209 -9.36 8.04 9.76
CA ALA A 209 -8.08 7.37 9.98
C ALA A 209 -7.03 8.31 10.63
N HIS A 210 -6.97 9.57 10.17
CA HIS A 210 -6.06 10.58 10.74
C HIS A 210 -6.39 10.90 12.21
N GLU A 211 -7.67 10.99 12.58
CA GLU A 211 -8.11 11.17 13.98
C GLU A 211 -7.68 10.01 14.88
N GLN A 212 -7.48 8.82 14.31
CA GLN A 212 -6.92 7.64 15.00
C GLN A 212 -5.39 7.56 14.93
N GLY A 213 -4.72 8.62 14.46
CA GLY A 213 -3.26 8.71 14.35
C GLY A 213 -2.65 7.82 13.27
N VAL A 214 -3.45 7.40 12.27
CA VAL A 214 -3.03 6.54 11.16
C VAL A 214 -2.83 7.38 9.91
N ILE A 215 -1.67 7.31 9.27
CA ILE A 215 -1.43 7.93 7.95
C ILE A 215 -1.25 6.85 6.88
N HIS A 216 -1.97 6.98 5.76
CA HIS A 216 -1.93 6.00 4.67
C HIS A 216 -0.65 6.09 3.80
N ARG A 217 -0.18 7.30 3.46
CA ARG A 217 1.04 7.53 2.65
C ARG A 217 1.07 6.96 1.21
N ASP A 218 0.15 6.09 0.81
CA ASP A 218 0.06 5.54 -0.57
C ASP A 218 -1.38 5.51 -1.11
N LEU A 219 -2.11 6.62 -1.01
CA LEU A 219 -3.49 6.68 -1.53
C LEU A 219 -3.47 6.68 -3.06
N LYS A 220 -4.14 5.69 -3.66
CA LYS A 220 -4.27 5.52 -5.10
C LYS A 220 -5.65 4.96 -5.47
N PRO A 221 -6.11 5.14 -6.73
CA PRO A 221 -7.40 4.63 -7.17
C PRO A 221 -7.49 3.09 -7.27
N SER A 222 -6.34 2.39 -7.26
CA SER A 222 -6.23 0.93 -7.45
C SER A 222 -6.38 0.10 -6.18
#